data_AF-A0A1H3RGX9-F1
#
_entry.id   AF-A0A1H3RGX9-F1
#
_cell.length_a   1.000
_cell.length_b   1.000
_cell.length_c   1.000
_cell.angle_alpha   90.00
_cell.angle_beta   90.00
_cell.angle_gamma   90.00
#
_symmetry.space_group_name_H-M   'P 1'
#
loop_
_entity.id
_entity.type
_entity.pdbx_description
1 polymer ?
#
loop_
_entity_poly.entity_id
_entity_poly.type
_entity_poly.pdbx_seq_one_letter_code
_entity_poly.pdbx_strand_id
1 'polypeptide(L)' 'NKYLRYYLIEAANSVRNHIPEYKQFYYKKYGEVTTHQHKRALALTSRKLVRLIFGLLTKNQIYSTDKVGEIQ' A
#
# COMPACT_ATOMS: atom_id res chain seq x y z
N ASN A 1 -6.80 -8.58 16.66
CA ASN A 1 -5.39 -8.13 16.88
C ASN A 1 -5.37 -6.62 17.04
N LYS A 2 -5.00 -6.10 18.23
CA LYS A 2 -5.09 -4.68 18.60
C LYS A 2 -4.14 -3.77 17.78
N TYR A 3 -3.02 -4.30 17.31
CA TYR A 3 -1.95 -3.50 16.67
C TYR A 3 -1.82 -3.72 15.17
N LEU A 4 -2.63 -4.58 14.57
CA LEU A 4 -2.54 -4.91 13.14
C LEU A 4 -2.61 -3.66 12.25
N ARG A 5 -3.55 -2.75 12.54
CA ARG A 5 -3.69 -1.48 11.81
C ARG A 5 -2.43 -0.62 11.91
N TYR A 6 -1.78 -0.61 13.07
CA TYR A 6 -0.56 0.16 13.29
C TYR A 6 0.57 -0.38 12.40
N TYR A 7 0.82 -1.69 12.43
CA TYR A 7 1.86 -2.31 11.62
C TYR A 7 1.62 -2.17 10.11
N LEU A 8 0.38 -2.26 9.64
CA LEU A 8 0.06 -2.06 8.22
C LEU A 8 0.27 -0.61 7.74
N ILE A 9 0.13 0.36 8.65
CA ILE A 9 0.42 1.76 8.36
C ILE A 9 1.94 2.01 8.37
N GLU A 10 2.68 1.42 9.31
CA GLU A 10 4.15 1.50 9.33
C GLU A 10 4.76 0.83 8.10
N ALA A 11 4.28 -0.36 7.74
CA ALA A 11 4.70 -1.05 6.51
C ALA A 11 4.45 -0.17 5.27
N ALA A 12 3.29 0.47 5.17
CA ALA A 12 3.00 1.40 4.07
C ALA A 12 3.94 2.62 4.06
N ASN A 13 4.37 3.10 5.23
CA ASN A 13 5.33 4.18 5.34
C ASN A 13 6.71 3.78 4.81
N SER A 14 7.15 2.55 5.10
CA SER A 14 8.38 1.98 4.55
C SER A 14 8.27 1.74 3.04
N VAL A 15 7.17 1.12 2.58
CA VAL A 15 6.93 0.80 1.16
C VAL A 15 6.95 2.06 0.29
N ARG A 16 6.36 3.17 0.76
CA ARG A 16 6.42 4.47 0.06
C ARG A 16 7.86 4.92 -0.25
N ASN A 17 8.81 4.62 0.62
CA ASN A 17 10.18 5.08 0.45
C ASN A 17 10.98 4.22 -0.55
N HIS A 18 10.59 2.96 -0.72
CA HIS A 18 11.32 1.98 -1.54
C HIS A 18 10.66 1.73 -2.91
N ILE A 19 9.34 1.82 -2.99
CA ILE A 19 8.57 1.49 -4.21
C ILE A 19 8.03 2.78 -4.85
N PRO A 20 8.47 3.15 -6.07
CA PRO A 20 8.13 4.42 -6.69
C PRO A 20 6.62 4.57 -6.99
N GLU A 21 5.93 3.48 -7.31
CA GLU A 21 4.49 3.46 -7.57
C GLU A 21 3.68 3.85 -6.32
N TYR A 22 4.14 3.43 -5.14
CA TYR A 22 3.53 3.80 -3.86
C TYR A 22 3.94 5.21 -3.44
N LYS A 23 5.17 5.64 -3.75
CA LYS A 23 5.62 7.02 -3.56
C LYS A 23 4.73 8.00 -4.32
N GLN A 24 4.54 7.77 -5.62
CA GLN A 24 3.73 8.63 -6.49
C GLN A 24 2.26 8.64 -6.04
N PHE A 25 1.72 7.46 -5.69
CA PHE A 25 0.37 7.38 -5.15
C PHE A 25 0.20 8.17 -3.85
N TYR A 26 1.16 8.07 -2.94
CA TYR A 26 1.14 8.82 -1.68
C TYR A 26 1.13 10.33 -1.93
N TYR A 27 2.04 10.86 -2.75
CA TYR A 27 2.12 12.30 -3.01
C TYR A 27 0.88 12.82 -3.74
N LYS A 28 0.33 12.05 -4.68
CA LYS A 28 -0.96 12.36 -5.29
C LYS A 28 -2.05 12.51 -4.22
N LYS A 29 -2.19 11.54 -3.31
CA LYS A 29 -3.19 11.58 -2.22
C LYS A 29 -2.90 12.65 -1.18
N TYR A 30 -1.64 13.03 -1.00
CA TYR A 30 -1.24 14.11 -0.12
C TYR A 30 -1.74 15.47 -0.64
N GLY A 31 -1.58 15.73 -1.94
CA GLY A 31 -2.04 16.96 -2.59
C GLY A 31 -3.55 17.07 -2.77
N GLU A 32 -4.27 15.94 -2.86
CA GLU A 32 -5.74 15.93 -2.97
C GLU A 32 -6.47 16.38 -1.68
N VAL A 33 -5.79 16.37 -0.53
CA VAL A 33 -6.41 16.56 0.78
C VAL A 33 -6.03 17.92 1.36
N THR A 34 -6.98 18.61 2.00
CA THR A 34 -6.74 19.93 2.62
C THR A 34 -6.34 19.85 4.10
N THR A 35 -6.79 18.83 4.84
CA THR A 35 -6.54 18.67 6.28
C THR A 35 -5.96 17.31 6.63
N HIS A 36 -5.05 17.25 7.61
CA HIS A 36 -4.40 16.00 8.04
C HIS A 36 -3.82 15.17 6.87
N GLN A 37 -3.23 15.86 5.89
CA GLN A 37 -2.74 15.30 4.63
C GLN A 37 -1.89 14.05 4.83
N HIS A 38 -0.90 14.12 5.72
CA HIS A 38 0.01 13.01 5.98
C HIS A 38 -0.74 11.75 6.45
N LYS A 39 -1.58 11.86 7.48
CA LYS A 39 -2.32 10.71 8.04
C LYS A 39 -3.30 10.12 7.03
N ARG A 40 -4.00 10.98 6.26
CA ARG A 40 -4.98 10.54 5.25
C ARG A 40 -4.31 9.87 4.05
N ALA A 41 -3.27 10.48 3.50
CA ALA A 41 -2.50 9.91 2.40
C ALA A 41 -1.87 8.57 2.79
N LEU A 42 -1.33 8.46 4.01
CA LEU A 42 -0.75 7.22 4.50
C LEU A 42 -1.80 6.12 4.70
N ALA A 43 -2.98 6.46 5.25
CA ALA A 43 -4.08 5.51 5.37
C ALA A 43 -4.56 4.98 4.02
N LEU A 44 -4.67 5.84 3.01
CA LEU A 44 -5.03 5.43 1.64
C LEU A 44 -3.95 4.56 1.00
N THR A 45 -2.68 4.89 1.22
CA THR A 45 -1.53 4.10 0.75
C THR A 45 -1.52 2.71 1.39
N SER A 46 -1.76 2.63 2.71
CA SER A 46 -1.90 1.35 3.43
C SER A 46 -3.05 0.51 2.88
N ARG A 47 -4.20 1.12 2.59
CA ARG A 47 -5.33 0.42 1.94
C ARG A 47 -4.98 -0.08 0.54
N LYS A 48 -4.15 0.62 -0.23
CA LYS A 48 -3.66 0.14 -1.54
C LYS A 48 -2.74 -1.08 -1.36
N LEU A 49 -1.85 -1.04 -0.37
CA LEU A 49 -0.94 -2.15 -0.03
C LEU A 49 -1.70 -3.39 0.43
N VAL A 50 -2.66 -3.24 1.35
CA VAL A 50 -3.45 -4.36 1.87
C VAL A 50 -4.22 -5.08 0.76
N ARG A 51 -4.74 -4.35 -0.24
CA ARG A 51 -5.42 -4.97 -1.38
C ARG A 51 -4.50 -5.87 -2.21
N LEU A 52 -3.26 -5.45 -2.42
CA LEU A 52 -2.25 -6.27 -3.10
C LEU A 52 -1.97 -7.54 -2.30
N ILE A 53 -1.66 -7.40 -1.01
CA ILE A 53 -1.37 -8.53 -0.12
C ILE A 53 -2.55 -9.50 -0.09
N PHE A 54 -3.77 -8.99 0.07
CA PHE A 54 -4.97 -9.82 0.08
C PHE A 54 -5.16 -10.55 -1.26
N GLY A 55 -5.00 -9.87 -2.39
CA GLY A 55 -5.11 -10.50 -3.71
C GLY A 55 -4.09 -11.61 -3.93
N LEU A 56 -2.85 -11.42 -3.47
CA LEU A 56 -1.81 -12.45 -3.53
C LEU A 56 -2.14 -13.64 -2.64
N LEU A 57 -2.57 -13.40 -1.40
CA LEU A 57 -2.95 -14.45 -0.46
C LEU A 57 -4.16 -15.25 -0.95
N THR A 58 -5.19 -14.59 -1.49
CA THR A 58 -6.37 -15.25 -2.04
C THR A 58 -6.02 -16.15 -3.22
N LYS A 59 -5.04 -15.76 -4.04
CA LYS A 59 -4.55 -16.58 -5.16
C LYS A 59 -3.45 -17.57 -4.77
N ASN A 60 -3.05 -17.59 -3.50
CA ASN A 60 -1.89 -18.34 -3.00
C ASN A 60 -0.61 -18.09 -3.81
N GLN A 61 -0.43 -16.85 -4.27
CA GLN A 61 0.68 -16.41 -5.12
C GLN A 61 1.72 -15.63 -4.30
N ILE A 62 2.99 -15.89 -4.59
CA ILE A 62 4.10 -15.10 -4.04
C ILE A 62 4.23 -13.81 -4.86
N TYR A 63 4.59 -12.71 -4.20
CA TYR A 63 4.88 -11.46 -4.90
C TYR A 63 6.05 -11.67 -5.88
N SER A 64 5.84 -11.37 -7.16
CA SER A 64 6.86 -11.43 -8.20
C SER A 64 6.75 -10.17 -9.04
N THR A 65 7.87 -9.48 -9.23
CA THR A 65 7.97 -8.26 -10.05
C THR A 65 7.75 -8.55 -11.53
N ASP A 66 8.02 -9.78 -11.96
CA ASP A 66 8.04 -10.18 -13.36
C ASP A 66 6.68 -10.73 -13.82
N LYS A 67 5.88 -11.26 -12.88
CA LYS A 67 4.55 -11.83 -13.16
C LYS A 67 3.43 -10.84 -12.91
N VAL A 68 3.48 -9.68 -13.57
CA VAL A 68 2.30 -8.82 -13.69
C VAL A 68 1.39 -9.43 -14.77
N GLY A 69 0.60 -10.45 -14.40
CA GLY A 69 -0.63 -10.77 -15.15
C GLY A 69 -0.85 -12.18 -15.70
N GLU A 70 0.01 -13.18 -15.47
CA GLU A 70 -0.34 -14.55 -15.86
C GLU A 70 -1.19 -15.23 -14.79
N ILE A 71 -2.50 -15.16 -15.01
CA ILE A 71 -3.50 -16.02 -14.38
C ILE A 71 -3.36 -17.38 -15.07
N GLN A 72 -2.83 -18.38 -14.36
CA GLN A 72 -2.97 -19.79 -14.76
C GLN A 72 -4.43 -20.22 -14.62
#